data_AF-A0A662ET69-F1
#
_entry.id   AF-A0A662ET69-F1
#
_cell.length_a   1.000
_cell.length_b   1.000
_cell.length_c   1.000
_cell.angle_alpha   90.00
_cell.angle_beta   90.00
_cell.angle_gamma   90.00
#
_symmetry.space_group_name_H-M   'P 1'
#
loop_
_entity.id
_entity.type
_entity.pdbx_description
1 polymer ?
#
loop_
_entity_poly.entity_id
_entity_poly.type
_entity_poly.pdbx_seq_one_letter_code
_entity_poly.pdbx_strand_id
1 'polypeptide(L)'
;MNIRELRVSNFRSFKDLEIELDNFNVLVGANASGKSNFVEIFKFLRDIANHGLQNAVSMQGGIEYLRNVTMDSSRPVSLRVVCEESGRFVIHRQEMIIGIRKKQLIYEFSITATDGNAGFEIGSDSLTREYHFFELEEQNGNLDEKEEIGTGEISLSNIEGRLEYSLDLPEGLPPRIGVGDLLMFVPAKDTEEVKLPHGSLLLSSPFFGPSHTHADF
;
A
#
# COMPACT_ATOMS: atom_id res chain seq x y z
N MET A 1 8.46 -8.36 1.48
CA MET A 1 7.39 -7.82 0.62
C MET A 1 7.84 -8.01 -0.82
N ASN A 2 7.07 -8.76 -1.60
CA ASN A 2 7.37 -9.03 -3.02
C ASN A 2 6.28 -8.42 -3.89
N ILE A 3 6.63 -7.63 -4.90
CA ILE A 3 5.65 -7.09 -5.85
C ILE A 3 5.20 -8.23 -6.77
N ARG A 4 3.89 -8.45 -6.86
CA ARG A 4 3.25 -9.50 -7.68
C ARG A 4 2.50 -8.95 -8.88
N GLU A 5 1.99 -7.74 -8.78
CA GLU A 5 1.26 -7.09 -9.87
C GLU A 5 1.63 -5.61 -9.90
N LEU A 6 1.74 -5.07 -11.11
CA LEU A 6 1.90 -3.66 -11.36
C LEU A 6 0.95 -3.24 -12.48
N ARG A 7 0.09 -2.26 -12.19
CA ARG A 7 -0.68 -1.54 -13.22
C ARG A 7 -0.25 -0.09 -13.23
N VAL A 8 -0.05 0.45 -14.43
CA VAL A 8 0.29 1.84 -14.65
C VAL A 8 -0.48 2.38 -15.83
N SER A 9 -1.06 3.56 -15.68
CA SER A 9 -1.64 4.31 -16.79
C SER A 9 -1.01 5.69 -16.92
N ASN A 10 -0.92 6.18 -18.15
CA ASN A 10 -0.41 7.49 -18.51
C ASN A 10 0.99 7.81 -17.97
N PHE A 11 1.93 6.84 -18.03
CA PHE A 11 3.29 7.03 -17.53
C PHE A 11 4.34 6.93 -18.64
N ARG A 12 4.98 8.05 -18.95
CA ARG A 12 6.04 8.18 -19.96
C ARG A 12 5.66 7.56 -21.30
N SER A 13 6.26 6.42 -21.68
CA SER A 13 5.93 5.74 -22.94
C SER A 13 4.70 4.83 -22.85
N PHE A 14 4.21 4.52 -21.66
CA PHE A 14 3.09 3.62 -21.44
C PHE A 14 1.78 4.40 -21.45
N LYS A 15 0.84 3.98 -22.30
CA LYS A 15 -0.54 4.43 -22.19
C LYS A 15 -1.23 3.67 -21.07
N ASP A 16 -1.13 2.35 -21.13
CA ASP A 16 -1.53 1.40 -20.11
C ASP A 16 -0.49 0.27 -20.07
N LEU A 17 -0.18 -0.19 -18.88
CA LEU A 17 0.71 -1.32 -18.60
C LEU A 17 0.09 -2.13 -17.48
N GLU A 18 -0.05 -3.44 -17.69
CA GLU A 18 -0.43 -4.42 -16.68
C GLU A 18 0.54 -5.58 -16.77
N ILE A 19 1.19 -5.92 -15.65
CA ILE A 19 2.19 -6.97 -15.60
C ILE A 19 2.11 -7.73 -14.27
N GLU A 20 2.22 -9.05 -14.38
CA GLU A 20 2.46 -9.94 -13.25
C GLU A 20 3.97 -10.14 -13.07
N LEU A 21 4.42 -10.18 -11.83
CA LEU A 21 5.82 -10.27 -11.45
C LEU A 21 6.04 -11.48 -10.55
N ASP A 22 7.12 -12.19 -10.84
CA ASP A 22 7.60 -13.30 -10.03
C ASP A 22 8.81 -12.92 -9.18
N ASN A 23 9.33 -13.87 -8.39
CA ASN A 23 10.55 -13.66 -7.61
C ASN A 23 11.78 -13.36 -8.49
N PHE A 24 11.74 -13.71 -9.77
CA PHE A 24 12.78 -13.42 -10.75
C PHE A 24 12.16 -13.06 -12.10
N ASN A 25 12.48 -11.86 -12.61
CA ASN A 25 11.95 -11.34 -13.87
C ASN A 25 13.10 -10.90 -14.77
N VAL A 26 13.02 -11.22 -16.07
CA VAL A 26 13.99 -10.78 -17.08
C VAL A 26 13.26 -9.89 -18.09
N LEU A 27 13.69 -8.64 -18.21
CA LEU A 27 13.11 -7.68 -19.15
C LEU A 27 13.94 -7.63 -20.44
N VAL A 28 13.39 -8.13 -21.55
CA VAL A 28 14.03 -8.19 -22.87
C VAL A 28 13.26 -7.36 -23.89
N GLY A 29 13.97 -6.71 -24.81
CA GLY A 29 13.34 -5.95 -25.90
C GLY A 29 14.34 -5.06 -26.64
N ALA A 30 13.95 -4.56 -27.81
CA ALA A 30 14.77 -3.66 -28.62
C ALA A 30 15.06 -2.32 -27.91
N ASN A 31 16.06 -1.57 -28.39
CA ASN A 31 16.27 -0.19 -27.92
C ASN A 31 15.00 0.64 -28.13
N ALA A 32 14.74 1.57 -27.19
CA ALA A 32 13.54 2.39 -27.15
C ALA A 32 12.19 1.65 -26.95
N SER A 33 12.19 0.35 -26.61
CA SER A 33 10.95 -0.41 -26.33
C SER A 33 10.30 -0.11 -24.97
N GLY A 34 10.72 0.96 -24.26
CA GLY A 34 10.17 1.34 -22.96
C GLY A 34 10.82 0.68 -21.73
N LYS A 35 11.85 -0.16 -21.88
CA LYS A 35 12.50 -0.86 -20.76
C LYS A 35 13.02 0.06 -19.64
N SER A 36 13.67 1.16 -20.01
CA SER A 36 14.12 2.14 -19.01
C SER A 36 12.93 2.79 -18.31
N ASN A 37 11.87 3.14 -19.05
CA ASN A 37 10.65 3.70 -18.45
C ASN A 37 9.96 2.70 -17.52
N PHE A 38 10.07 1.40 -17.79
CA PHE A 38 9.57 0.36 -16.89
C PHE A 38 10.32 0.39 -15.54
N VAL A 39 11.65 0.46 -15.58
CA VAL A 39 12.47 0.56 -14.34
C VAL A 39 12.19 1.88 -13.61
N GLU A 40 11.91 2.97 -14.33
CA GLU A 40 11.59 4.28 -13.74
C GLU A 40 10.30 4.26 -12.91
N ILE A 41 9.35 3.36 -13.17
CA ILE A 41 8.15 3.18 -12.34
C ILE A 41 8.55 2.84 -10.89
N PHE A 42 9.41 1.85 -10.70
CA PHE A 42 9.84 1.43 -9.37
C PHE A 42 10.70 2.48 -8.68
N LYS A 43 11.53 3.19 -9.45
CA LYS A 43 12.30 4.34 -8.91
C LYS A 43 11.35 5.43 -8.41
N PHE A 44 10.31 5.75 -9.17
CA PHE A 44 9.33 6.76 -8.79
C PHE A 44 8.60 6.36 -7.50
N LEU A 45 8.10 5.11 -7.40
CA LEU A 45 7.49 4.60 -6.17
C LEU A 45 8.43 4.69 -4.96
N ARG A 46 9.69 4.29 -5.13
CA ARG A 46 10.72 4.39 -4.08
C ARG A 46 10.98 5.85 -3.67
N ASP A 47 11.09 6.75 -4.65
CA ASP A 47 11.38 8.15 -4.39
C ASP A 47 10.20 8.84 -3.67
N ILE A 48 8.95 8.45 -3.97
CA ILE A 48 7.77 8.87 -3.18
C ILE A 48 7.90 8.39 -1.73
N ALA A 49 8.18 7.10 -1.52
CA ALA A 49 8.29 6.53 -0.18
C ALA A 49 9.38 7.21 0.66
N ASN A 50 10.50 7.59 0.04
CA ASN A 50 11.65 8.16 0.74
C ASN A 50 11.63 9.68 0.88
N HIS A 51 11.03 10.39 -0.08
CA HIS A 51 11.15 11.85 -0.20
C HIS A 51 9.81 12.57 -0.31
N GLY A 52 8.70 11.84 -0.39
CA GLY A 52 7.36 12.37 -0.61
C GLY A 52 7.06 12.66 -2.07
N LEU A 53 5.77 12.74 -2.40
CA LEU A 53 5.27 12.86 -3.77
C LEU A 53 5.81 14.09 -4.51
N GLN A 54 5.75 15.28 -3.88
CA GLN A 54 6.17 16.52 -4.52
C GLN A 54 7.65 16.49 -4.94
N ASN A 55 8.52 15.96 -4.08
CA ASN A 55 9.94 15.82 -4.38
C ASN A 55 10.16 14.76 -5.46
N ALA A 56 9.47 13.62 -5.38
CA ALA A 56 9.56 12.58 -6.40
C ALA A 56 9.15 13.10 -7.78
N VAL A 57 8.06 13.87 -7.88
CA VAL A 57 7.64 14.52 -9.14
C VAL A 57 8.69 15.52 -9.63
N SER A 58 9.26 16.32 -8.72
CA SER A 58 10.31 17.30 -9.06
C SER A 58 11.59 16.65 -9.56
N MET A 59 12.01 15.53 -8.96
CA MET A 59 13.17 14.73 -9.39
C MET A 59 13.00 14.16 -10.80
N GLN A 60 11.76 14.04 -11.27
CA GLN A 60 11.41 13.56 -12.61
C GLN A 60 11.34 14.71 -13.63
N GLY A 61 11.54 15.96 -13.19
CA GLY A 61 11.44 17.16 -14.02
C GLY A 61 10.05 17.81 -14.02
N GLY A 62 9.13 17.33 -13.18
CA GLY A 62 7.72 17.76 -13.13
C GLY A 62 6.76 16.74 -13.72
N ILE A 63 5.46 16.90 -13.47
CA ILE A 63 4.42 15.94 -13.88
C ILE A 63 4.34 15.79 -15.42
N GLU A 64 4.70 16.84 -16.15
CA GLU A 64 4.74 16.84 -17.62
C GLU A 64 5.72 15.82 -18.21
N TYR A 65 6.78 15.47 -17.47
CA TYR A 65 7.75 14.45 -17.86
C TYR A 65 7.40 13.05 -17.34
N LEU A 66 6.51 12.97 -16.34
CA LEU A 66 5.96 11.72 -15.85
C LEU A 66 4.85 11.20 -16.77
N ARG A 67 4.01 12.09 -17.29
CA ARG A 67 2.85 11.70 -18.11
C ARG A 67 3.24 11.14 -19.47
N ASN A 68 2.32 10.41 -20.08
CA ASN A 68 2.44 10.06 -21.49
C ASN A 68 2.07 11.26 -22.37
N VAL A 69 3.04 11.75 -23.12
CA VAL A 69 2.87 12.94 -23.97
C VAL A 69 1.85 12.77 -25.10
N THR A 70 1.49 11.53 -25.44
CA THR A 70 0.47 11.23 -26.46
C THR A 70 -0.95 11.18 -25.91
N MET A 71 -1.11 11.27 -24.59
CA MET A 71 -2.40 11.27 -23.90
C MET A 71 -2.82 12.70 -23.56
N ASP A 72 -4.14 12.87 -23.35
CA ASP A 72 -4.72 14.14 -22.91
C ASP A 72 -4.13 14.55 -21.55
N SER A 73 -3.79 15.84 -21.39
CA SER A 73 -3.16 16.36 -20.18
C SER A 73 -4.05 16.29 -18.93
N SER A 74 -5.38 16.20 -19.11
CA SER A 74 -6.32 16.01 -18.02
C SER A 74 -6.41 14.57 -17.53
N ARG A 75 -5.81 13.59 -18.24
CA ARG A 75 -5.83 12.20 -17.77
C ARG A 75 -4.89 12.03 -16.58
N PRO A 76 -5.32 11.33 -15.52
CA PRO A 76 -4.45 11.04 -14.40
C PRO A 76 -3.32 10.12 -14.80
N VAL A 77 -2.15 10.30 -14.19
CA VAL A 77 -1.14 9.25 -14.05
C VAL A 77 -1.58 8.38 -12.87
N SER A 78 -1.77 7.08 -13.10
CA SER A 78 -2.16 6.16 -12.03
C SER A 78 -1.17 5.01 -11.91
N LEU A 79 -0.94 4.58 -10.67
CA LEU A 79 -0.12 3.43 -10.34
C LEU A 79 -0.86 2.59 -9.30
N ARG A 80 -0.98 1.30 -9.58
CA ARG A 80 -1.45 0.28 -8.65
C ARG A 80 -0.37 -0.79 -8.52
N VAL A 81 -0.01 -1.11 -7.29
CA VAL A 81 0.94 -2.17 -6.98
C VAL A 81 0.28 -3.16 -6.02
N VAL A 82 0.42 -4.43 -6.33
CA VAL A 82 0.00 -5.52 -5.46
C VAL A 82 1.24 -6.23 -4.95
N CYS A 83 1.36 -6.30 -3.64
CA CYS A 83 2.49 -6.87 -2.93
C CYS A 83 2.04 -8.08 -2.11
N GLU A 84 2.79 -9.17 -2.19
CA GLU A 84 2.72 -10.23 -1.20
C GLU A 84 3.48 -9.78 0.05
N GLU A 85 2.81 -9.79 1.19
CA GLU A 85 3.39 -9.46 2.48
C GLU A 85 3.73 -10.73 3.26
N SER A 86 4.95 -10.79 3.78
CA SER A 86 5.39 -11.80 4.73
C SER A 86 5.41 -11.20 6.13
N GLY A 87 4.99 -11.97 7.11
CA GLY A 87 5.08 -11.58 8.52
C GLY A 87 3.88 -12.07 9.31
N ARG A 88 4.12 -12.29 10.59
CA ARG A 88 3.13 -12.71 11.56
C ARG A 88 3.25 -11.85 12.81
N PHE A 89 2.15 -11.69 13.52
CA PHE A 89 2.11 -11.04 14.83
C PHE A 89 0.95 -11.62 15.64
N VAL A 90 1.04 -11.48 16.96
CA VAL A 90 0.04 -12.04 17.88
C VAL A 90 -0.61 -10.94 18.67
N ILE A 91 -1.90 -11.13 18.93
CA ILE A 91 -2.67 -10.28 19.82
C ILE A 91 -3.27 -11.15 20.92
N HIS A 92 -3.03 -10.76 22.16
CA HIS A 92 -3.69 -11.34 23.32
C HIS A 92 -4.98 -10.58 23.60
N ARG A 93 -6.14 -11.25 23.58
CA ARG A 93 -7.45 -10.65 23.90
C ARG A 93 -8.24 -11.61 24.77
N GLN A 94 -8.61 -11.15 25.96
CA GLN A 94 -9.32 -11.97 26.95
C GLN A 94 -8.52 -13.26 27.26
N GLU A 95 -9.11 -14.43 27.07
CA GLU A 95 -8.48 -15.75 27.23
C GLU A 95 -8.00 -16.34 25.88
N MET A 96 -8.05 -15.58 24.78
CA MET A 96 -7.62 -16.02 23.45
C MET A 96 -6.29 -15.40 23.03
N ILE A 97 -5.47 -16.21 22.36
CA ILE A 97 -4.26 -15.77 21.65
C ILE A 97 -4.58 -15.82 20.16
N ILE A 98 -4.45 -14.69 19.47
CA ILE A 98 -4.81 -14.58 18.05
C ILE A 98 -3.54 -14.42 17.24
N GLY A 99 -3.29 -15.38 16.37
CA GLY A 99 -2.26 -15.31 15.35
C GLY A 99 -2.77 -14.57 14.14
N ILE A 100 -2.02 -13.57 13.67
CA ILE A 100 -2.36 -12.79 12.48
C ILE A 100 -1.22 -12.92 11.50
N ARG A 101 -1.54 -13.40 10.29
CA ARG A 101 -0.60 -13.55 9.20
C ARG A 101 -0.95 -12.57 8.09
N LYS A 102 0.02 -11.78 7.67
CA LYS A 102 -0.12 -10.90 6.50
C LYS A 102 -0.23 -11.74 5.23
N LYS A 103 -1.06 -11.30 4.29
CA LYS A 103 -1.26 -11.98 3.01
C LYS A 103 -0.87 -11.06 1.85
N GLN A 104 -1.59 -9.96 1.70
CA GLN A 104 -1.44 -9.07 0.56
C GLN A 104 -1.58 -7.61 0.97
N LEU A 105 -0.86 -6.74 0.26
CA LEU A 105 -1.00 -5.30 0.31
C LEU A 105 -1.29 -4.79 -1.10
N ILE A 106 -2.37 -4.05 -1.27
CA ILE A 106 -2.75 -3.40 -2.51
C ILE A 106 -2.64 -1.90 -2.27
N TYR A 107 -1.83 -1.23 -3.08
CA TYR A 107 -1.68 0.22 -3.00
C TYR A 107 -1.97 0.84 -4.37
N GLU A 108 -2.80 1.88 -4.38
CA GLU A 108 -3.14 2.60 -5.60
C GLU A 108 -3.19 4.10 -5.35
N PHE A 109 -2.67 4.87 -6.29
CA PHE A 109 -2.87 6.32 -6.31
C PHE A 109 -2.96 6.86 -7.72
N SER A 110 -3.51 8.06 -7.83
CA SER A 110 -3.54 8.83 -9.07
C SER A 110 -3.22 10.29 -8.85
N ILE A 111 -2.53 10.90 -9.82
CA ILE A 111 -2.23 12.33 -9.85
C ILE A 111 -2.59 12.92 -11.20
N THR A 112 -3.15 14.13 -11.22
CA THR A 112 -3.53 14.84 -12.44
C THR A 112 -2.78 16.16 -12.51
N ALA A 113 -2.28 16.52 -13.69
CA ALA A 113 -1.59 17.79 -13.89
C ALA A 113 -2.56 18.96 -13.74
N THR A 114 -2.13 20.02 -13.07
CA THR A 114 -2.92 21.23 -12.86
C THR A 114 -2.04 22.48 -12.97
N ASP A 115 -2.66 23.62 -13.26
CA ASP A 115 -1.97 24.92 -13.32
C ASP A 115 -1.63 25.52 -11.94
N GLY A 116 -1.88 24.76 -10.86
CA GLY A 116 -1.65 25.20 -9.49
C GLY A 116 -0.17 25.24 -9.09
N ASN A 117 0.12 25.81 -7.91
CA ASN A 117 1.50 25.97 -7.41
C ASN A 117 2.29 24.66 -7.28
N ALA A 118 1.61 23.53 -7.02
CA ALA A 118 2.25 22.22 -6.95
C ALA A 118 2.42 21.55 -8.33
N GLY A 119 1.75 22.05 -9.36
CA GLY A 119 1.71 21.50 -10.72
C GLY A 119 0.86 20.25 -10.88
N PHE A 120 0.28 19.72 -9.79
CA PHE A 120 -0.58 18.54 -9.83
C PHE A 120 -1.52 18.48 -8.61
N GLU A 121 -2.55 17.65 -8.73
CA GLU A 121 -3.48 17.28 -7.67
C GLU A 121 -3.54 15.76 -7.51
N ILE A 122 -3.75 15.28 -6.29
CA ILE A 122 -3.96 13.86 -6.00
C ILE A 122 -5.44 13.55 -6.25
N GLY A 123 -5.71 12.64 -7.18
CA GLY A 123 -7.08 12.21 -7.50
C GLY A 123 -7.59 11.09 -6.59
N SER A 124 -6.71 10.13 -6.27
CA SER A 124 -7.00 9.01 -5.38
C SER A 124 -5.72 8.54 -4.69
N ASP A 125 -5.86 7.95 -3.50
CA ASP A 125 -4.76 7.39 -2.72
C ASP A 125 -5.35 6.40 -1.70
N SER A 126 -5.18 5.11 -1.94
CA SER A 126 -5.75 4.03 -1.14
C SER A 126 -4.74 2.93 -0.86
N LEU A 127 -4.86 2.33 0.32
CA LEU A 127 -4.05 1.22 0.79
C LEU A 127 -4.95 0.16 1.42
N THR A 128 -4.93 -1.04 0.88
CA THR A 128 -5.66 -2.19 1.39
C THR A 128 -4.69 -3.26 1.85
N ARG A 129 -4.91 -3.87 3.01
CA ARG A 129 -4.14 -5.02 3.50
C ARG A 129 -5.05 -6.16 3.90
N GLU A 130 -4.71 -7.34 3.43
CA GLU A 130 -5.39 -8.60 3.75
C GLU A 130 -4.60 -9.41 4.79
N TYR A 131 -5.34 -10.01 5.72
CA TYR A 131 -4.81 -10.85 6.79
C TYR A 131 -5.55 -12.19 6.87
N HIS A 132 -4.85 -13.21 7.36
CA HIS A 132 -5.46 -14.44 7.89
C HIS A 132 -5.36 -14.43 9.41
N PHE A 133 -6.44 -14.85 10.06
CA PHE A 133 -6.59 -14.91 11.50
C PHE A 133 -6.70 -16.36 11.98
N PHE A 134 -5.99 -16.67 13.06
CA PHE A 134 -5.94 -18.00 13.68
C PHE A 134 -6.10 -17.85 15.19
N GLU A 135 -6.80 -18.79 15.81
CA GLU A 135 -6.65 -19.02 17.24
C GLU A 135 -5.35 -19.80 17.47
N LEU A 136 -4.54 -19.34 18.42
CA LEU A 136 -3.33 -20.03 18.85
C LEU A 136 -3.53 -20.64 20.24
N GLU A 137 -2.82 -21.73 20.49
CA GLU A 137 -2.73 -22.34 21.81
C GLU A 137 -1.26 -22.53 22.22
N GLU A 138 -1.01 -22.47 23.52
CA GLU A 138 0.33 -22.70 24.05
C GLU A 138 0.53 -24.21 24.30
N GLN A 139 1.43 -24.84 23.54
CA GLN A 139 1.87 -26.22 23.75
C GLN A 139 3.38 -26.27 23.96
N ASN A 140 3.82 -26.87 25.07
CA ASN A 140 5.24 -27.06 25.39
C ASN A 140 6.09 -25.77 25.34
N GLY A 141 5.49 -24.61 25.59
CA GLY A 141 6.14 -23.29 25.54
C GLY A 141 6.22 -22.66 24.15
N ASN A 142 5.58 -23.25 23.13
CA ASN A 142 5.41 -22.68 21.80
C ASN A 142 3.94 -22.31 21.56
N LEU A 143 3.70 -21.37 20.64
CA LEU A 143 2.36 -21.04 20.17
C LEU A 143 2.09 -21.78 18.87
N ASP A 144 1.14 -22.72 18.90
CA ASP A 144 0.73 -23.51 17.75
C ASP A 144 -0.62 -23.03 17.20
N GLU A 145 -0.81 -23.12 15.88
CA GLU A 145 -2.08 -22.82 15.21
C GLU A 145 -3.14 -23.87 15.60
N LYS A 146 -4.17 -23.46 16.33
CA LYS A 146 -5.26 -24.32 16.80
C LYS A 146 -6.41 -24.39 15.78
N GLU A 147 -6.91 -23.22 15.35
CA GLU A 147 -8.06 -23.13 14.46
C GLU A 147 -7.96 -21.89 13.56
N GLU A 148 -8.36 -22.02 12.28
CA GLU A 148 -8.49 -20.87 11.38
C GLU A 148 -9.81 -20.13 11.65
N ILE A 149 -9.71 -18.84 11.97
CA ILE A 149 -10.87 -17.98 12.25
C ILE A 149 -11.42 -17.41 10.93
N GLY A 150 -10.53 -17.06 10.00
CA GLY A 150 -10.90 -16.57 8.66
C GLY A 150 -9.98 -15.47 8.14
N THR A 151 -10.40 -14.83 7.05
CA THR A 151 -9.70 -13.70 6.43
C THR A 151 -10.35 -12.39 6.80
N GLY A 152 -9.54 -11.33 6.94
CA GLY A 152 -10.04 -9.98 7.10
C GLY A 152 -9.18 -8.96 6.36
N GLU A 153 -9.73 -7.78 6.19
CA GLU A 153 -9.15 -6.69 5.42
C GLU A 153 -9.19 -5.39 6.23
N ILE A 154 -8.14 -4.59 6.08
CA ILE A 154 -8.17 -3.17 6.39
C ILE A 154 -7.97 -2.36 5.11
N SER A 155 -8.84 -1.38 4.90
CA SER A 155 -8.75 -0.43 3.80
C SER A 155 -8.59 0.98 4.35
N LEU A 156 -7.61 1.71 3.80
CA LEU A 156 -7.29 3.11 4.13
C LEU A 156 -7.44 3.96 2.88
N SER A 157 -7.94 5.18 3.04
CA SER A 157 -8.05 6.18 1.98
C SER A 157 -7.60 7.53 2.49
N ASN A 158 -6.85 8.26 1.68
CA ASN A 158 -6.50 9.66 1.94
C ASN A 158 -7.42 10.57 1.15
N ILE A 159 -8.38 11.18 1.86
CA ILE A 159 -9.38 12.08 1.30
C ILE A 159 -9.01 13.51 1.69
N GLU A 160 -8.43 14.26 0.77
CA GLU A 160 -8.02 15.66 0.97
C GLU A 160 -7.13 15.86 2.24
N GLY A 161 -6.23 14.92 2.50
CA GLY A 161 -5.35 14.95 3.67
C GLY A 161 -5.97 14.40 4.96
N ARG A 162 -7.18 13.84 4.89
CA ARG A 162 -7.82 13.12 6.00
C ARG A 162 -7.75 11.63 5.75
N LEU A 163 -7.31 10.88 6.75
CA LEU A 163 -7.31 9.43 6.68
C LEU A 163 -8.71 8.90 7.02
N GLU A 164 -9.32 8.23 6.06
CA GLU A 164 -10.49 7.38 6.27
C GLU A 164 -10.07 5.92 6.26
N TYR A 165 -10.79 5.08 6.99
CA TYR A 165 -10.53 3.65 7.02
C TYR A 165 -11.78 2.81 7.27
N SER A 166 -11.70 1.56 6.85
CA SER A 166 -12.70 0.52 7.13
C SER A 166 -12.03 -0.79 7.51
N LEU A 167 -12.75 -1.59 8.29
CA LEU A 167 -12.38 -2.93 8.70
C LEU A 167 -13.45 -3.91 8.26
N ASP A 168 -13.03 -4.97 7.61
CA ASP A 168 -13.85 -6.16 7.34
C ASP A 168 -13.18 -7.35 8.03
N LEU A 169 -13.71 -7.78 9.16
CA LEU A 169 -13.10 -8.79 10.03
C LEU A 169 -14.02 -10.00 10.18
N PRO A 170 -13.45 -11.22 10.26
CA PRO A 170 -14.24 -12.44 10.39
C PRO A 170 -15.02 -12.48 11.72
N GLU A 171 -16.25 -13.01 11.67
CA GLU A 171 -17.19 -13.04 12.82
C GLU A 171 -16.67 -13.80 14.05
N GLY A 172 -15.73 -14.74 13.87
CA GLY A 172 -15.17 -15.56 14.95
C GLY A 172 -14.14 -14.84 15.84
N LEU A 173 -13.81 -13.58 15.55
CA LEU A 173 -12.87 -12.82 16.39
C LEU A 173 -13.53 -12.31 17.68
N PRO A 174 -12.79 -12.27 18.80
CA PRO A 174 -13.31 -11.70 20.03
C PRO A 174 -13.70 -10.23 19.84
N PRO A 175 -14.68 -9.71 20.61
CA PRO A 175 -15.15 -8.34 20.48
C PRO A 175 -14.01 -7.32 20.64
N ARG A 176 -14.02 -6.26 19.81
CA ARG A 176 -13.09 -5.10 19.85
C ARG A 176 -11.66 -5.36 19.34
N ILE A 177 -11.50 -6.07 18.23
CA ILE A 177 -10.31 -5.89 17.40
C ILE A 177 -10.55 -4.65 16.53
N GLY A 178 -9.77 -3.61 16.77
CA GLY A 178 -9.87 -2.32 16.07
C GLY A 178 -8.69 -2.09 15.13
N VAL A 179 -8.66 -0.93 14.47
CA VAL A 179 -7.59 -0.64 13.51
C VAL A 179 -6.24 -0.54 14.20
N GLY A 180 -6.17 0.05 15.39
CA GLY A 180 -4.93 0.17 16.16
C GLY A 180 -4.28 -1.17 16.53
N ASP A 181 -5.04 -2.26 16.49
CA ASP A 181 -4.54 -3.62 16.70
C ASP A 181 -3.79 -4.16 15.48
N LEU A 182 -4.26 -3.78 14.28
CA LEU A 182 -3.70 -4.22 13.01
C LEU A 182 -2.65 -3.25 12.46
N LEU A 183 -2.74 -1.97 12.82
CA LEU A 183 -1.86 -0.88 12.39
C LEU A 183 -1.45 0.00 13.57
N MET A 184 -0.19 -0.12 14.02
CA MET A 184 0.35 0.60 15.18
C MET A 184 0.21 2.13 15.13
N PHE A 185 0.16 2.73 13.94
CA PHE A 185 0.18 4.19 13.78
C PHE A 185 -1.21 4.81 13.69
N VAL A 186 -2.28 4.02 13.64
CA VAL A 186 -3.65 4.52 13.66
C VAL A 186 -4.13 4.59 15.11
N PRO A 187 -4.77 5.70 15.55
CA PRO A 187 -5.26 5.84 16.90
C PRO A 187 -6.15 4.66 17.32
N ALA A 188 -5.95 4.17 18.54
CA ALA A 188 -6.75 3.07 19.11
C ALA A 188 -8.21 3.45 19.41
N LYS A 189 -8.55 4.74 19.30
CA LYS A 189 -9.92 5.23 19.42
C LYS A 189 -10.38 5.70 18.05
N ASP A 190 -11.47 5.12 17.55
CA ASP A 190 -12.09 5.45 16.26
C ASP A 190 -12.60 6.91 16.15
N THR A 191 -12.39 7.72 17.17
CA THR A 191 -12.89 9.10 17.29
C THR A 191 -11.86 10.17 16.98
N GLU A 192 -10.58 9.83 16.78
CA GLU A 192 -9.52 10.80 16.50
C GLU A 192 -9.26 10.91 14.99
N GLU A 193 -9.56 12.08 14.41
CA GLU A 193 -9.27 12.39 13.02
C GLU A 193 -7.75 12.42 12.79
N VAL A 194 -7.25 11.51 11.95
CA VAL A 194 -5.84 11.48 11.56
C VAL A 194 -5.64 12.38 10.33
N LYS A 195 -4.82 13.41 10.49
CA LYS A 195 -4.47 14.32 9.40
C LYS A 195 -3.11 13.95 8.82
N LEU A 196 -3.08 13.79 7.50
CA LEU A 196 -1.87 13.62 6.71
C LEU A 196 -1.30 14.99 6.34
N PRO A 197 0.02 15.12 6.22
CA PRO A 197 0.62 16.33 5.64
C PRO A 197 -0.01 16.66 4.28
N HIS A 198 -0.23 17.95 4.04
CA HIS A 198 -0.85 18.40 2.78
C HIS A 198 -0.04 17.91 1.57
N GLY A 199 -0.72 17.31 0.59
CA GLY A 199 -0.08 16.79 -0.64
C GLY A 199 0.79 15.55 -0.43
N SER A 200 0.71 14.89 0.74
CA SER A 200 1.36 13.60 0.98
C SER A 200 0.46 12.43 0.54
N LEU A 201 1.11 11.31 0.23
CA LEU A 201 0.44 10.04 -0.05
C LEU A 201 0.58 9.08 1.12
N LEU A 202 -0.31 8.11 1.22
CA LEU A 202 -0.22 6.99 2.16
C LEU A 202 1.10 6.23 1.99
N LEU A 203 1.63 6.12 0.77
CA LEU A 203 2.95 5.51 0.48
C LEU A 203 4.11 6.17 1.25
N SER A 204 4.02 7.47 1.51
CA SER A 204 5.01 8.23 2.29
C SER A 204 4.67 8.33 3.77
N SER A 205 3.59 7.67 4.21
CA SER A 205 3.11 7.71 5.59
C SER A 205 3.58 6.49 6.40
N PRO A 206 3.54 6.58 7.74
CA PRO A 206 3.80 5.42 8.62
C PRO A 206 2.84 4.23 8.38
N PHE A 207 1.66 4.46 7.78
CA PHE A 207 0.66 3.43 7.53
C PHE A 207 1.08 2.42 6.44
N PHE A 208 1.97 2.83 5.53
CA PHE A 208 2.54 1.95 4.52
C PHE A 208 3.69 1.08 5.07
N GLY A 209 4.34 1.54 6.15
CA GLY A 209 5.47 0.84 6.78
C GLY A 209 5.10 -0.50 7.42
N PRO A 210 6.07 -1.20 8.05
CA PRO A 210 5.81 -2.45 8.74
C PRO A 210 4.80 -2.24 9.87
N SER A 211 3.69 -2.99 9.82
CA SER A 211 2.60 -2.85 10.81
C SER A 211 2.93 -3.39 12.21
N HIS A 212 3.96 -4.24 12.38
CA HIS A 212 4.42 -4.78 13.68
C HIS A 212 5.90 -5.18 13.60
N THR A 213 6.64 -5.08 14.72
CA THR A 213 7.94 -5.72 14.90
C THR A 213 7.74 -7.24 14.97
N HIS A 214 8.47 -7.99 14.14
CA HIS A 214 8.41 -9.45 14.02
C HIS A 214 8.41 -10.12 15.41
N ALA A 215 7.29 -10.77 15.75
CA ALA A 215 7.29 -11.83 16.74
C ALA A 215 7.11 -13.12 15.93
N ASP A 216 8.21 -13.87 15.80
CA ASP A 216 8.17 -15.21 15.23
C ASP A 216 7.72 -16.16 16.34
N PHE A 217 6.62 -16.87 16.11
CA PHE A 217 6.22 -18.06 16.85
C PHE A 217 5.99 -19.17 15.81
#